data_AF-A0A6L7XHK8-F1
#
_entry.id   AF-A0A6L7XHK8-F1
#
_cell.length_a   1.000
_cell.length_b   1.000
_cell.length_c   1.000
_cell.angle_alpha   90.00
_cell.angle_beta   90.00
_cell.angle_gamma   90.00
#
_symmetry.space_group_name_H-M   'P 1'
#
loop_
_entity.id
_entity.type
_entity.pdbx_description
1 polymer ?
#
loop_
_entity_poly.entity_id
_entity_poly.type
_entity_poly.pdbx_seq_one_letter_code
_entity_poly.pdbx_strand_id
1 'polypeptide(L)'
;MLPFILTAALAAAFTARADTTDSQWATEVVIAKQGDHCADDPSCMNRLHPAIPPVAHANPGDFITMGTRDALDSDLTLDSIADDMAALDLNLVHPMTGPVHINGAKRGDALAVELLAIDPDQYGYTLIVPGFGFLRDLYTESYIVNWKLTPRGAVSDQMPGITVPYEAFPGSIGVLPGEPEVQAWKAREAALAEAGGIALAPQPIGGLPAAVCGPEGSHSADCLRTIPPRENGGNMDVQQTQVGTTMIFPCYVDGCGLFIGDVHYAQGDGEVSGTAIEIGAVVTVRTSIIEGGAAGMVAPQVSGNDEIRDIEPTRFHQTIGLPLKTAGEVPIYVTYLESEKIGALENLSEDLTLAARHALIQMIDYIQAEHGMTREQAYILASVAVDLRVGQVVDVPNYVVTAVLNLDVFDKYRN
;
A
#
# COMPACT_ATOMS: atom_id res chain seq x y z
N MET A 1 -47.16 76.80 -7.35
CA MET A 1 -47.24 75.42 -6.86
C MET A 1 -46.76 74.51 -7.98
N LEU A 2 -45.51 74.04 -7.91
CA LEU A 2 -44.95 73.05 -8.83
C LEU A 2 -45.11 71.68 -8.17
N PRO A 3 -45.58 70.63 -8.87
CA PRO A 3 -45.70 69.30 -8.27
C PRO A 3 -44.33 68.62 -8.25
N PHE A 4 -43.89 68.20 -7.06
CA PHE A 4 -42.76 67.29 -6.90
C PHE A 4 -43.13 65.92 -7.49
N ILE A 5 -42.47 65.52 -8.57
CA ILE A 5 -42.50 64.15 -9.06
C ILE A 5 -41.49 63.37 -8.22
N LEU A 6 -42.00 62.52 -7.34
CA LEU A 6 -41.21 61.60 -6.53
C LEU A 6 -40.81 60.41 -7.42
N THR A 7 -39.60 60.41 -7.96
CA THR A 7 -39.01 59.24 -8.63
C THR A 7 -38.63 58.22 -7.56
N ALA A 8 -39.48 57.20 -7.36
CA ALA A 8 -39.12 56.02 -6.59
C ALA A 8 -38.07 55.23 -7.38
N ALA A 9 -36.80 55.40 -7.03
CA ALA A 9 -35.74 54.49 -7.46
C ALA A 9 -35.98 53.16 -6.76
N LEU A 10 -36.44 52.14 -7.50
CA LEU A 10 -36.35 50.76 -7.05
C LEU A 10 -34.85 50.44 -6.93
N ALA A 11 -34.31 50.53 -5.72
CA ALA A 11 -33.05 49.90 -5.40
C ALA A 11 -33.28 48.39 -5.50
N ALA A 12 -32.91 47.79 -6.64
CA ALA A 12 -32.75 46.36 -6.71
C ALA A 12 -31.69 45.98 -5.67
N ALA A 13 -32.14 45.47 -4.54
CA ALA A 13 -31.26 44.89 -3.54
C ALA A 13 -30.63 43.65 -4.17
N PHE A 14 -29.47 43.83 -4.80
CA PHE A 14 -28.58 42.72 -5.10
C PHE A 14 -28.16 42.14 -3.75
N THR A 15 -28.85 41.09 -3.32
CA THR A 15 -28.35 40.25 -2.24
C THR A 15 -27.09 39.59 -2.78
N ALA A 16 -25.93 40.15 -2.45
CA ALA A 16 -24.66 39.48 -2.71
C ALA A 16 -24.74 38.11 -2.03
N ARG A 17 -24.70 37.03 -2.83
CA ARG A 17 -24.54 35.68 -2.29
C ARG A 17 -23.07 35.53 -1.96
N ALA A 18 -22.75 35.41 -0.68
CA ALA A 18 -21.39 35.13 -0.20
C ALA A 18 -21.00 33.66 -0.39
N ASP A 19 -21.95 32.82 -0.84
CA ASP A 19 -21.76 31.41 -1.13
C ASP A 19 -21.18 31.23 -2.54
N THR A 20 -19.97 30.67 -2.60
CA THR A 20 -19.24 30.40 -3.84
C THR A 20 -19.23 28.91 -4.20
N THR A 21 -20.08 28.08 -3.58
CA THR A 21 -20.11 26.62 -3.81
C THR A 21 -20.29 26.27 -5.30
N ASP A 22 -21.02 27.09 -6.05
CA ASP A 22 -21.25 26.88 -7.49
C ASP A 22 -20.09 27.36 -8.37
N SER A 23 -19.07 28.02 -7.80
CA SER A 23 -17.91 28.56 -8.53
C SER A 23 -16.81 27.50 -8.66
N GLN A 24 -17.08 26.48 -9.47
CA GLN A 24 -16.16 25.37 -9.74
C GLN A 24 -15.31 25.65 -10.99
N TRP A 25 -14.03 25.32 -10.94
CA TRP A 25 -13.10 25.48 -12.06
C TRP A 25 -12.54 24.15 -12.58
N ALA A 26 -12.66 23.09 -11.79
CA ALA A 26 -12.09 21.79 -12.09
C ALA A 26 -13.17 20.73 -12.31
N THR A 27 -12.85 19.75 -13.13
CA THR A 27 -13.67 18.54 -13.31
C THR A 27 -13.26 17.53 -12.26
N GLU A 28 -14.26 16.90 -11.64
CA GLU A 28 -14.06 15.79 -10.72
C GLU A 28 -14.68 14.50 -11.28
N VAL A 29 -13.89 13.43 -11.29
CA VAL A 29 -14.32 12.07 -11.61
C VAL A 29 -14.37 11.29 -10.30
N VAL A 30 -15.57 10.99 -9.82
CA VAL A 30 -15.78 10.30 -8.54
C VAL A 30 -16.14 8.83 -8.79
N ILE A 31 -15.37 7.93 -8.18
CA ILE A 31 -15.59 6.47 -8.17
C ILE A 31 -15.84 6.08 -6.72
N ALA A 32 -17.11 6.12 -6.32
CA ALA A 32 -17.52 5.80 -4.96
C ALA A 32 -17.53 4.28 -4.73
N LYS A 33 -17.03 3.85 -3.56
CA LYS A 33 -17.17 2.50 -3.03
C LYS A 33 -18.66 2.13 -2.92
N GLN A 34 -19.03 0.96 -3.44
CA GLN A 34 -20.42 0.46 -3.45
C GLN A 34 -20.51 -0.95 -2.89
N GLY A 35 -21.62 -1.29 -2.24
CA GLY A 35 -21.86 -2.62 -1.68
C GLY A 35 -21.00 -2.94 -0.45
N ASP A 36 -21.21 -4.12 0.13
CA ASP A 36 -20.55 -4.53 1.36
C ASP A 36 -19.15 -5.09 1.06
N HIS A 37 -18.99 -5.85 -0.03
CA HIS A 37 -17.70 -6.41 -0.46
C HIS A 37 -17.31 -5.98 -1.89
N CYS A 38 -16.05 -6.23 -2.27
CA CYS A 38 -15.53 -5.98 -3.62
C CYS A 38 -16.36 -6.71 -4.70
N ALA A 39 -16.91 -7.89 -4.39
CA ALA A 39 -17.77 -8.63 -5.32
C ALA A 39 -19.09 -7.92 -5.64
N ASP A 40 -19.53 -7.00 -4.77
CA ASP A 40 -20.75 -6.20 -4.94
C ASP A 40 -20.47 -4.85 -5.63
N ASP A 41 -19.20 -4.51 -5.82
CA ASP A 41 -18.77 -3.24 -6.41
C ASP A 41 -18.32 -3.43 -7.86
N PRO A 42 -19.06 -2.90 -8.86
CA PRO A 42 -18.65 -3.01 -10.27
C PRO A 42 -17.34 -2.25 -10.58
N SER A 43 -16.90 -1.39 -9.66
CA SER A 43 -15.65 -0.62 -9.78
C SER A 43 -14.45 -1.31 -9.14
N CYS A 44 -14.66 -2.47 -8.50
CA CYS A 44 -13.63 -3.18 -7.77
C CYS A 44 -13.06 -4.35 -8.59
N MET A 45 -11.74 -4.52 -8.52
CA MET A 45 -11.00 -5.62 -9.13
C MET A 45 -9.95 -6.14 -8.15
N ASN A 46 -9.65 -7.44 -8.19
CA ASN A 46 -8.60 -8.05 -7.35
C ASN A 46 -7.60 -8.90 -8.14
N ARG A 47 -7.59 -8.71 -9.46
CA ARG A 47 -6.66 -9.32 -10.39
C ARG A 47 -6.18 -8.27 -11.39
N LEU A 48 -5.04 -8.54 -12.01
CA LEU A 48 -4.50 -7.71 -13.09
C LEU A 48 -4.57 -8.44 -14.42
N HIS A 49 -5.26 -7.84 -15.39
CA HIS A 49 -5.30 -8.30 -16.77
C HIS A 49 -5.68 -7.14 -17.71
N PRO A 50 -5.07 -7.00 -18.91
CA PRO A 50 -5.42 -5.92 -19.87
C PRO A 50 -6.88 -5.94 -20.35
N ALA A 51 -7.55 -7.09 -20.23
CA ALA A 51 -8.95 -7.26 -20.65
C ALA A 51 -9.99 -6.74 -19.63
N ILE A 52 -9.55 -6.29 -18.45
CA ILE A 52 -10.45 -5.68 -17.46
C ILE A 52 -10.92 -4.33 -18.03
N PRO A 53 -12.24 -4.12 -18.20
CA PRO A 53 -12.76 -2.88 -18.79
C PRO A 53 -12.57 -1.70 -17.82
N PRO A 54 -12.37 -0.48 -18.33
CA PRO A 54 -12.32 0.70 -17.48
C PRO A 54 -13.68 0.97 -16.83
N VAL A 55 -13.65 1.38 -15.57
CA VAL A 55 -14.84 1.71 -14.78
C VAL A 55 -15.17 3.21 -14.85
N ALA A 56 -14.19 4.01 -15.25
CA ALA A 56 -14.33 5.45 -15.48
C ALA A 56 -13.33 5.94 -16.54
N HIS A 57 -13.61 7.12 -17.09
CA HIS A 57 -12.71 7.85 -17.98
C HIS A 57 -12.42 9.23 -17.38
N ALA A 58 -11.16 9.67 -17.43
CA ALA A 58 -10.73 10.98 -16.98
C ALA A 58 -9.81 11.63 -18.02
N ASN A 59 -9.77 12.95 -18.07
CA ASN A 59 -8.77 13.68 -18.84
C ASN A 59 -7.56 14.01 -17.96
N PRO A 60 -6.36 14.19 -18.55
CA PRO A 60 -5.24 14.75 -17.83
C PRO A 60 -5.62 16.08 -17.17
N GLY A 61 -5.28 16.24 -15.89
CA GLY A 61 -5.61 17.41 -15.07
C GLY A 61 -6.94 17.34 -14.31
N ASP A 62 -7.83 16.39 -14.63
CA ASP A 62 -9.04 16.16 -13.84
C ASP A 62 -8.67 15.64 -12.43
N PHE A 63 -9.46 15.99 -11.42
CA PHE A 63 -9.37 15.37 -10.10
C PHE A 63 -10.09 14.02 -10.15
N ILE A 64 -9.43 12.97 -9.68
CA ILE A 64 -9.97 11.61 -9.65
C ILE A 64 -10.07 11.20 -8.18
N THR A 65 -11.30 11.05 -7.67
CA THR A 65 -11.58 10.68 -6.28
C THR A 65 -12.07 9.24 -6.25
N MET A 66 -11.34 8.35 -5.57
CA MET A 66 -11.56 6.90 -5.57
C MET A 66 -11.77 6.39 -4.15
N GLY A 67 -12.94 5.80 -3.87
CA GLY A 67 -13.20 5.10 -2.62
C GLY A 67 -12.58 3.71 -2.64
N THR A 68 -11.72 3.39 -1.68
CA THR A 68 -11.00 2.12 -1.54
C THR A 68 -11.50 1.31 -0.34
N ARG A 69 -11.23 0.02 -0.39
CA ARG A 69 -11.45 -0.96 0.68
C ARG A 69 -10.13 -1.27 1.36
N ASP A 70 -10.18 -1.81 2.58
CA ASP A 70 -8.98 -2.37 3.21
C ASP A 70 -8.46 -3.58 2.42
N ALA A 71 -7.19 -3.91 2.64
CA ALA A 71 -6.44 -4.94 1.91
C ALA A 71 -7.12 -6.31 1.81
N LEU A 72 -7.95 -6.65 2.80
CA LEU A 72 -8.54 -7.98 2.97
C LEU A 72 -9.99 -8.09 2.52
N ASP A 73 -10.65 -6.98 2.15
CA ASP A 73 -12.11 -6.94 1.92
C ASP A 73 -12.90 -7.55 3.09
N SER A 74 -12.46 -7.26 4.32
CA SER A 74 -12.82 -8.01 5.51
C SER A 74 -14.04 -7.47 6.27
N ASP A 75 -14.62 -8.32 7.11
CA ASP A 75 -15.68 -7.94 8.09
C ASP A 75 -15.10 -7.55 9.45
N LEU A 76 -13.80 -7.20 9.52
CA LEU A 76 -13.14 -6.89 10.78
C LEU A 76 -13.67 -5.58 11.38
N THR A 77 -13.68 -5.52 12.70
CA THR A 77 -14.18 -4.37 13.48
C THR A 77 -13.28 -4.11 14.69
N LEU A 78 -13.54 -3.03 15.43
CA LEU A 78 -12.85 -2.72 16.68
C LEU A 78 -12.95 -3.84 17.75
N ASP A 79 -13.92 -4.74 17.62
CA ASP A 79 -14.14 -5.85 18.55
C ASP A 79 -13.52 -7.17 18.05
N SER A 80 -12.88 -7.18 16.87
CA SER A 80 -12.31 -8.39 16.26
C SER A 80 -11.13 -8.96 17.06
N ILE A 81 -11.07 -10.28 17.11
CA ILE A 81 -10.04 -11.05 17.82
C ILE A 81 -9.30 -11.98 16.86
N ALA A 82 -8.21 -12.59 17.35
CA ALA A 82 -7.38 -13.49 16.54
C ALA A 82 -8.16 -14.68 15.95
N ASP A 83 -9.20 -15.17 16.62
CA ASP A 83 -10.03 -16.27 16.12
C ASP A 83 -10.85 -15.87 14.88
N ASP A 84 -11.23 -14.60 14.74
CA ASP A 84 -11.98 -14.10 13.58
C ASP A 84 -11.13 -14.15 12.30
N MET A 85 -9.80 -14.15 12.44
CA MET A 85 -8.86 -14.24 11.32
C MET A 85 -8.97 -15.58 10.56
N ALA A 86 -9.53 -16.63 11.18
CA ALA A 86 -9.76 -17.91 10.52
C ALA A 86 -10.78 -17.83 9.38
N ALA A 87 -11.59 -16.77 9.33
CA ALA A 87 -12.58 -16.52 8.28
C ALA A 87 -12.00 -15.74 7.08
N LEU A 88 -10.78 -15.21 7.17
CA LEU A 88 -10.17 -14.41 6.12
C LEU A 88 -9.82 -15.26 4.89
N ASP A 89 -10.30 -14.85 3.72
CA ASP A 89 -9.91 -15.44 2.44
C ASP A 89 -8.85 -14.58 1.73
N LEU A 90 -7.58 -14.94 1.94
CA LEU A 90 -6.44 -14.26 1.30
C LEU A 90 -6.43 -14.37 -0.23
N ASN A 91 -7.34 -15.12 -0.83
CA ASN A 91 -7.50 -15.16 -2.28
C ASN A 91 -8.29 -13.96 -2.83
N LEU A 92 -9.07 -13.29 -1.98
CA LEU A 92 -9.80 -12.05 -2.32
C LEU A 92 -8.87 -10.83 -2.35
N VAL A 93 -7.75 -10.91 -1.65
CA VAL A 93 -6.69 -9.91 -1.58
C VAL A 93 -6.05 -9.67 -2.95
N HIS A 94 -5.79 -8.43 -3.36
CA HIS A 94 -6.23 -7.13 -2.80
C HIS A 94 -7.46 -6.59 -3.56
N PRO A 95 -8.50 -6.07 -2.90
CA PRO A 95 -9.55 -5.31 -3.57
C PRO A 95 -9.01 -3.92 -3.96
N MET A 96 -9.03 -3.59 -5.25
CA MET A 96 -8.58 -2.30 -5.78
C MET A 96 -9.70 -1.65 -6.56
N THR A 97 -9.81 -0.32 -6.43
CA THR A 97 -10.75 0.49 -7.18
C THR A 97 -10.13 0.86 -8.52
N GLY A 98 -10.83 0.61 -9.62
CA GLY A 98 -10.34 0.87 -10.97
C GLY A 98 -10.75 -0.22 -11.97
N PRO A 99 -10.21 -0.19 -13.20
CA PRO A 99 -9.21 0.73 -13.70
C PRO A 99 -9.82 2.01 -14.31
N VAL A 100 -9.13 3.13 -14.18
CA VAL A 100 -9.50 4.41 -14.78
C VAL A 100 -8.73 4.62 -16.08
N HIS A 101 -9.46 4.88 -17.16
CA HIS A 101 -8.87 5.17 -18.46
C HIS A 101 -8.54 6.67 -18.59
N ILE A 102 -7.26 6.99 -18.80
CA ILE A 102 -6.80 8.37 -19.00
C ILE A 102 -6.82 8.72 -20.48
N ASN A 103 -7.71 9.65 -20.86
CA ASN A 103 -7.91 10.02 -22.26
C ASN A 103 -6.63 10.57 -22.89
N GLY A 104 -6.24 9.99 -24.03
CA GLY A 104 -5.06 10.39 -24.78
C GLY A 104 -3.77 9.65 -24.42
N ALA A 105 -3.71 8.99 -23.26
CA ALA A 105 -2.55 8.20 -22.87
C ALA A 105 -2.44 6.93 -23.72
N LYS A 106 -1.22 6.55 -24.11
CA LYS A 106 -0.95 5.40 -24.97
C LYS A 106 0.08 4.48 -24.33
N ARG A 107 0.12 3.22 -24.78
CA ARG A 107 1.24 2.35 -24.49
C ARG A 107 2.57 3.04 -24.88
N GLY A 108 3.53 3.05 -23.96
CA GLY A 108 4.84 3.69 -24.14
C GLY A 108 4.94 5.12 -23.59
N ASP A 109 3.82 5.75 -23.24
CA ASP A 109 3.83 6.95 -22.41
C ASP A 109 4.12 6.60 -20.95
N ALA A 110 4.43 7.60 -20.13
CA ALA A 110 4.36 7.45 -18.68
C ALA A 110 3.20 8.28 -18.11
N LEU A 111 2.52 7.73 -17.10
CA LEU A 111 1.47 8.39 -16.35
C LEU A 111 2.06 8.95 -15.06
N ALA A 112 2.09 10.27 -14.93
CA ALA A 112 2.39 10.94 -13.66
C ALA A 112 1.09 11.09 -12.86
N VAL A 113 1.06 10.52 -11.67
CA VAL A 113 -0.06 10.49 -10.74
C VAL A 113 0.34 11.24 -9.47
N GLU A 114 -0.19 12.43 -9.30
CA GLU A 114 0.01 13.29 -8.15
C GLU A 114 -1.01 12.91 -7.06
N LEU A 115 -0.53 12.56 -5.87
CA LEU A 115 -1.37 12.22 -4.72
C LEU A 115 -1.72 13.49 -3.95
N LEU A 116 -3.01 13.84 -3.94
CA LEU A 116 -3.50 15.12 -3.45
C LEU A 116 -4.12 15.02 -2.06
N ALA A 117 -4.85 13.94 -1.79
CA ALA A 117 -5.51 13.73 -0.51
C ALA A 117 -5.78 12.25 -0.25
N ILE A 118 -5.79 11.89 1.03
CA ILE A 118 -6.29 10.63 1.55
C ILE A 118 -7.20 10.97 2.73
N ASP A 119 -8.44 10.50 2.71
CA ASP A 119 -9.37 10.58 3.83
C ASP A 119 -9.61 9.15 4.37
N PRO A 120 -9.01 8.79 5.52
CA PRO A 120 -9.07 7.43 6.03
C PRO A 120 -10.42 7.13 6.71
N ASP A 121 -10.87 5.88 6.64
CA ASP A 121 -11.89 5.36 7.55
C ASP A 121 -11.39 5.46 9.02
N GLN A 122 -12.31 5.37 9.99
CA GLN A 122 -11.98 5.56 11.41
C GLN A 122 -11.45 4.29 12.10
N TYR A 123 -11.39 3.18 11.37
CA TYR A 123 -10.94 1.87 11.83
C TYR A 123 -9.85 1.36 10.90
N GLY A 124 -8.84 0.72 11.50
CA GLY A 124 -7.87 -0.07 10.76
C GLY A 124 -7.33 -1.21 11.63
N TYR A 125 -6.55 -2.09 11.03
CA TYR A 125 -5.99 -3.24 11.72
C TYR A 125 -4.54 -3.50 11.29
N THR A 126 -3.80 -4.22 12.13
CA THR A 126 -2.51 -4.82 11.79
C THR A 126 -2.51 -6.25 12.28
N LEU A 127 -2.05 -7.18 11.44
CA LEU A 127 -2.12 -8.62 11.68
C LEU A 127 -0.74 -9.29 11.75
N ILE A 128 -0.72 -10.43 12.42
CA ILE A 128 0.24 -11.51 12.23
C ILE A 128 -0.55 -12.68 11.67
N VAL A 129 -0.24 -13.10 10.44
CA VAL A 129 -0.89 -14.24 9.79
C VAL A 129 0.08 -15.43 9.75
N PRO A 130 -0.28 -16.60 10.31
CA PRO A 130 0.58 -17.79 10.28
C PRO A 130 1.07 -18.15 8.88
N GLY A 131 2.39 -18.33 8.73
CA GLY A 131 3.01 -18.64 7.44
C GLY A 131 3.24 -17.45 6.51
N PHE A 132 2.93 -16.23 6.96
CA PHE A 132 3.13 -14.98 6.22
C PHE A 132 3.91 -13.93 7.05
N GLY A 133 4.49 -12.94 6.37
CA GLY A 133 5.36 -11.94 6.98
C GLY A 133 6.85 -12.31 7.01
N PHE A 134 7.66 -11.34 7.42
CA PHE A 134 9.11 -11.39 7.33
C PHE A 134 9.75 -12.37 8.33
N LEU A 135 9.16 -12.50 9.52
CA LEU A 135 9.55 -13.41 10.59
C LEU A 135 8.54 -14.55 10.81
N ARG A 136 7.90 -15.03 9.74
CA ARG A 136 6.87 -16.10 9.76
C ARG A 136 7.30 -17.43 10.40
N ASP A 137 8.60 -17.64 10.56
CA ASP A 137 9.19 -18.79 11.24
C ASP A 137 9.27 -18.61 12.77
N LEU A 138 9.16 -17.38 13.27
CA LEU A 138 9.16 -17.03 14.70
C LEU A 138 7.76 -16.69 15.23
N TYR A 139 6.89 -16.19 14.36
CA TYR A 139 5.51 -15.82 14.68
C TYR A 139 4.54 -16.73 13.93
N THR A 140 4.13 -17.81 14.59
CA THR A 140 3.34 -18.89 13.98
C THR A 140 1.87 -18.86 14.35
N GLU A 141 1.46 -17.96 15.24
CA GLU A 141 0.09 -17.83 15.74
C GLU A 141 -0.52 -16.52 15.25
N SER A 142 -1.84 -16.55 15.03
CA SER A 142 -2.60 -15.37 14.63
C SER A 142 -2.60 -14.31 15.73
N TYR A 143 -2.42 -13.05 15.34
CA TYR A 143 -2.53 -11.89 16.23
C TYR A 143 -3.11 -10.71 15.48
N ILE A 144 -3.91 -9.88 16.17
CA ILE A 144 -4.53 -8.68 15.60
C ILE A 144 -4.39 -7.53 16.58
N VAL A 145 -4.11 -6.34 16.06
CA VAL A 145 -4.29 -5.06 16.76
C VAL A 145 -5.28 -4.22 15.99
N ASN A 146 -6.36 -3.81 16.66
CA ASN A 146 -7.38 -2.93 16.13
C ASN A 146 -7.07 -1.48 16.48
N TRP A 147 -7.11 -0.59 15.50
CA TRP A 147 -6.73 0.81 15.62
C TRP A 147 -7.94 1.73 15.48
N LYS A 148 -8.05 2.70 16.41
CA LYS A 148 -8.95 3.85 16.31
C LYS A 148 -8.18 4.97 15.64
N LEU A 149 -8.68 5.42 14.49
CA LEU A 149 -7.95 6.33 13.61
C LEU A 149 -8.47 7.75 13.73
N THR A 150 -7.55 8.70 13.77
CA THR A 150 -7.85 10.13 13.77
C THR A 150 -6.87 10.86 12.86
N PRO A 151 -7.09 12.12 12.48
CA PRO A 151 -6.07 12.88 11.74
C PRO A 151 -4.75 13.12 12.51
N ARG A 152 -4.72 12.84 13.82
CA ARG A 152 -3.55 13.07 14.70
C ARG A 152 -2.70 11.83 14.95
N GLY A 153 -3.30 10.65 14.82
CA GLY A 153 -2.62 9.38 15.06
C GLY A 153 -3.61 8.23 15.27
N ALA A 154 -3.09 7.02 15.13
CA ALA A 154 -3.76 5.76 15.41
C ALA A 154 -3.45 5.31 16.84
N VAL A 155 -4.49 4.92 17.59
CA VAL A 155 -4.37 4.42 18.97
C VAL A 155 -5.14 3.11 19.13
N SER A 156 -4.69 2.26 20.05
CA SER A 156 -5.37 0.99 20.34
C SER A 156 -5.44 0.74 21.85
N ASP A 157 -6.59 0.23 22.32
CA ASP A 157 -6.74 -0.23 23.70
C ASP A 157 -5.86 -1.47 23.97
N GLN A 158 -5.49 -2.21 22.91
CA GLN A 158 -4.60 -3.36 22.98
C GLN A 158 -3.12 -2.97 23.14
N MET A 159 -2.77 -1.71 22.84
CA MET A 159 -1.41 -1.16 22.94
C MET A 159 -1.44 0.21 23.65
N PRO A 160 -1.79 0.25 24.96
CA PRO A 160 -1.98 1.50 25.68
C PRO A 160 -0.69 2.33 25.74
N GLY A 161 -0.81 3.62 25.49
CA GLY A 161 0.32 4.56 25.50
C GLY A 161 1.05 4.69 24.16
N ILE A 162 0.60 3.99 23.12
CA ILE A 162 1.12 4.10 21.76
C ILE A 162 0.24 5.01 20.93
N THR A 163 0.87 5.85 20.12
CA THR A 163 0.21 6.67 19.10
C THR A 163 1.06 6.65 17.84
N VAL A 164 0.59 5.94 16.80
CA VAL A 164 1.27 5.87 15.50
C VAL A 164 0.86 7.10 14.69
N PRO A 165 1.79 7.89 14.13
CA PRO A 165 1.47 9.10 13.38
C PRO A 165 0.67 8.79 12.10
N TYR A 166 -0.11 9.78 11.63
CA TYR A 166 -0.77 9.71 10.33
C TYR A 166 0.21 10.02 9.21
N GLU A 167 0.60 8.98 8.47
CA GLU A 167 1.59 8.99 7.39
C GLU A 167 1.06 8.18 6.20
N ALA A 168 -0.23 8.38 5.88
CA ALA A 168 -0.94 7.48 4.98
C ALA A 168 -0.47 7.57 3.52
N PHE A 169 -0.54 6.42 2.86
CA PHE A 169 -0.18 6.22 1.46
C PHE A 169 -0.93 5.00 0.90
N PRO A 170 -1.08 4.87 -0.44
CA PRO A 170 -1.56 3.64 -1.05
C PRO A 170 -0.43 2.60 -1.12
N GLY A 171 -0.57 1.47 -0.43
CA GLY A 171 0.29 0.30 -0.58
C GLY A 171 0.21 -0.27 -2.00
N SER A 172 -1.02 -0.29 -2.55
CA SER A 172 -1.28 -0.74 -3.93
C SER A 172 -1.78 0.39 -4.85
N ILE A 173 -0.91 0.83 -5.75
CA ILE A 173 -1.24 1.78 -6.82
C ILE A 173 -0.46 1.45 -8.08
N GLY A 174 -1.12 1.49 -9.24
CA GLY A 174 -0.46 1.17 -10.49
C GLY A 174 -1.34 1.33 -11.71
N VAL A 175 -0.83 0.82 -12.82
CA VAL A 175 -1.49 0.81 -14.13
C VAL A 175 -1.69 -0.61 -14.63
N LEU A 176 -2.66 -0.86 -15.50
CA LEU A 176 -2.88 -2.21 -16.03
C LEU A 176 -1.67 -2.67 -16.85
N PRO A 177 -1.28 -3.95 -16.72
CA PRO A 177 -0.29 -4.54 -17.61
C PRO A 177 -0.85 -4.75 -19.02
N GLY A 178 0.02 -4.85 -20.01
CA GLY A 178 -0.31 -5.33 -21.34
C GLY A 178 -0.13 -6.84 -21.45
N GLU A 179 -0.58 -7.41 -22.58
CA GLU A 179 -0.43 -8.85 -22.84
C GLU A 179 1.04 -9.33 -22.76
N PRO A 180 2.04 -8.63 -23.33
CA PRO A 180 3.43 -9.07 -23.21
C PRO A 180 3.93 -9.13 -21.77
N GLU A 181 3.51 -8.18 -20.94
CA GLU A 181 3.88 -8.11 -19.53
C GLU A 181 3.24 -9.25 -18.74
N VAL A 182 1.94 -9.51 -18.94
CA VAL A 182 1.25 -10.65 -18.30
C VAL A 182 1.96 -11.97 -18.59
N GLN A 183 2.29 -12.23 -19.86
CA GLN A 183 2.97 -13.47 -20.24
C GLN A 183 4.38 -13.57 -19.64
N ALA A 184 5.15 -12.48 -19.64
CA ALA A 184 6.50 -12.46 -19.10
C ALA A 184 6.52 -12.69 -17.57
N TRP A 185 5.63 -12.03 -16.85
CA TRP A 185 5.56 -12.11 -15.39
C TRP A 185 5.06 -13.48 -14.93
N LYS A 186 4.01 -14.01 -15.57
CA LYS A 186 3.52 -15.35 -15.33
C LYS A 186 4.61 -16.40 -15.58
N ALA A 187 5.38 -16.27 -16.66
CA ALA A 187 6.44 -17.23 -17.00
C ALA A 187 7.56 -17.27 -15.94
N ARG A 188 8.07 -16.11 -15.51
CA ARG A 188 9.15 -16.06 -14.52
C ARG A 188 8.71 -16.51 -13.13
N GLU A 189 7.47 -16.18 -12.74
CA GLU A 189 6.89 -16.59 -11.46
C GLU A 189 6.58 -18.09 -11.44
N ALA A 190 6.09 -18.65 -12.55
CA ALA A 190 5.92 -20.09 -12.69
C ALA A 190 7.26 -20.84 -12.63
N ALA A 191 8.31 -20.31 -13.26
CA ALA A 191 9.65 -20.91 -13.18
C ALA A 191 10.21 -20.90 -11.75
N LEU A 192 9.99 -19.81 -10.99
CA LEU A 192 10.35 -19.76 -9.57
C LEU A 192 9.59 -20.80 -8.74
N ALA A 193 8.27 -20.92 -8.96
CA ALA A 193 7.44 -21.93 -8.28
C ALA A 193 7.88 -23.36 -8.62
N GLU A 194 8.21 -23.64 -9.89
CA GLU A 194 8.73 -24.95 -10.31
C GLU A 194 10.07 -25.28 -9.63
N ALA A 195 10.90 -24.27 -9.36
CA ALA A 195 12.13 -24.41 -8.59
C ALA A 195 11.90 -24.52 -7.05
N GLY A 196 10.65 -24.53 -6.59
CA GLY A 196 10.29 -24.62 -5.17
C GLY A 196 10.26 -23.28 -4.42
N GLY A 197 10.49 -22.16 -5.13
CA GLY A 197 10.32 -20.82 -4.58
C GLY A 197 8.84 -20.47 -4.39
N ILE A 198 8.58 -19.45 -3.57
CA ILE A 198 7.21 -18.98 -3.34
C ILE A 198 6.83 -18.01 -4.46
N ALA A 199 5.82 -18.36 -5.25
CA ALA A 199 5.15 -17.47 -6.19
C ALA A 199 3.66 -17.83 -6.27
N LEU A 200 2.81 -16.81 -6.47
CA LEU A 200 1.37 -16.99 -6.50
C LEU A 200 0.86 -16.99 -7.95
N ALA A 201 0.56 -18.19 -8.45
CA ALA A 201 -0.02 -18.36 -9.78
C ALA A 201 -1.42 -17.70 -9.90
N PRO A 202 -1.88 -17.41 -11.12
CA PRO A 202 -3.27 -17.04 -11.38
C PRO A 202 -4.25 -18.00 -10.68
N GLN A 203 -5.21 -17.43 -9.95
CA GLN A 203 -6.24 -18.16 -9.22
C GLN A 203 -7.61 -17.55 -9.56
N PRO A 204 -8.43 -18.25 -10.38
CA PRO A 204 -9.70 -17.69 -10.84
C PRO A 204 -10.84 -17.78 -9.82
N ILE A 205 -10.76 -18.67 -8.83
CA ILE A 205 -11.72 -18.65 -7.72
C ILE A 205 -11.63 -17.26 -7.06
N GLY A 206 -12.77 -16.62 -6.79
CA GLY A 206 -12.80 -15.26 -6.22
C GLY A 206 -12.20 -14.15 -7.10
N GLY A 207 -11.82 -14.44 -8.35
CA GLY A 207 -11.22 -13.46 -9.25
C GLY A 207 -12.23 -12.46 -9.81
N LEU A 208 -11.94 -11.17 -9.65
CA LEU A 208 -12.79 -10.05 -10.05
C LEU A 208 -12.10 -9.14 -11.07
N PRO A 209 -12.82 -8.66 -12.11
CA PRO A 209 -14.22 -8.95 -12.41
C PRO A 209 -14.46 -10.40 -12.87
N ALA A 210 -15.51 -11.04 -12.37
CA ALA A 210 -15.75 -12.47 -12.58
C ALA A 210 -15.87 -12.87 -14.07
N ALA A 211 -16.42 -12.00 -14.92
CA ALA A 211 -16.53 -12.24 -16.36
C ALA A 211 -15.18 -12.30 -17.09
N VAL A 212 -14.12 -11.74 -16.50
CA VAL A 212 -12.75 -11.77 -17.04
C VAL A 212 -11.91 -12.79 -16.29
N CYS A 213 -11.91 -12.71 -14.96
CA CYS A 213 -10.96 -13.42 -14.10
C CYS A 213 -11.57 -14.54 -13.26
N GLY A 214 -12.89 -14.69 -13.25
CA GLY A 214 -13.58 -15.77 -12.52
C GLY A 214 -13.35 -17.14 -13.16
N PRO A 215 -13.85 -18.25 -12.58
CA PRO A 215 -13.64 -19.61 -13.10
C PRO A 215 -14.13 -19.80 -14.54
N GLU A 216 -15.22 -19.13 -14.91
CA GLU A 216 -15.80 -19.10 -16.27
C GLU A 216 -15.42 -17.82 -17.04
N GLY A 217 -14.52 -17.02 -16.48
CA GLY A 217 -14.06 -15.77 -17.07
C GLY A 217 -13.25 -15.98 -18.35
N SER A 218 -13.30 -15.00 -19.23
CA SER A 218 -12.63 -15.04 -20.54
C SER A 218 -11.10 -15.23 -20.48
N HIS A 219 -10.46 -14.86 -19.38
CA HIS A 219 -9.01 -14.87 -19.18
C HIS A 219 -8.62 -15.46 -17.80
N SER A 220 -9.43 -16.41 -17.31
CA SER A 220 -9.30 -17.01 -15.97
C SER A 220 -7.91 -17.58 -15.65
N ALA A 221 -7.19 -18.04 -16.66
CA ALA A 221 -5.85 -18.62 -16.51
C ALA A 221 -4.70 -17.58 -16.50
N ASP A 222 -4.97 -16.32 -16.86
CA ASP A 222 -3.95 -15.29 -17.09
C ASP A 222 -4.12 -14.07 -16.18
N CYS A 223 -5.22 -13.96 -15.44
CA CYS A 223 -5.44 -12.94 -14.43
C CYS A 223 -4.47 -13.07 -13.25
N LEU A 224 -3.50 -12.15 -13.17
CA LEU A 224 -2.44 -12.18 -12.17
C LEU A 224 -2.94 -11.78 -10.78
N ARG A 225 -2.34 -12.37 -9.74
CA ARG A 225 -2.52 -11.93 -8.35
C ARG A 225 -1.89 -10.54 -8.15
N THR A 226 -2.51 -9.75 -7.28
CA THR A 226 -2.11 -8.38 -6.94
C THR A 226 -1.15 -8.30 -5.76
N ILE A 227 -0.74 -9.43 -5.20
CA ILE A 227 0.17 -9.52 -4.05
C ILE A 227 1.59 -9.05 -4.38
N PRO A 228 2.29 -9.60 -5.39
CA PRO A 228 3.65 -9.14 -5.65
C PRO A 228 3.65 -7.81 -6.43
N PRO A 229 4.51 -6.84 -6.05
CA PRO A 229 4.79 -5.68 -6.90
C PRO A 229 5.44 -6.13 -8.21
N ARG A 230 5.17 -5.37 -9.27
CA ARG A 230 5.79 -5.57 -10.58
C ARG A 230 6.14 -4.22 -11.20
N GLU A 231 6.59 -4.26 -12.44
CA GLU A 231 7.03 -3.10 -13.22
C GLU A 231 5.93 -2.06 -13.45
N ASN A 232 4.65 -2.43 -13.29
CA ASN A 232 3.50 -1.52 -13.35
C ASN A 232 3.15 -0.84 -12.01
N GLY A 233 3.94 -1.07 -10.96
CA GLY A 233 3.56 -0.74 -9.59
C GLY A 233 2.77 -1.86 -8.95
N GLY A 234 1.56 -1.57 -8.48
CA GLY A 234 0.78 -2.48 -7.65
C GLY A 234 1.23 -2.39 -6.20
N ASN A 235 1.33 -3.54 -5.51
CA ASN A 235 1.69 -3.66 -4.08
C ASN A 235 3.14 -3.31 -3.80
N MET A 236 3.47 -2.03 -3.89
CA MET A 236 4.85 -1.58 -3.68
C MET A 236 5.15 -1.39 -2.20
N ASP A 237 4.15 -1.01 -1.40
CA ASP A 237 4.26 -0.88 0.06
C ASP A 237 5.42 0.05 0.47
N VAL A 238 5.57 1.14 -0.31
CA VAL A 238 6.63 2.15 -0.17
C VAL A 238 6.07 3.36 0.56
N GLN A 239 6.27 3.44 1.87
CA GLN A 239 5.69 4.47 2.74
C GLN A 239 6.02 5.93 2.36
N GLN A 240 6.98 6.15 1.46
CA GLN A 240 7.30 7.49 0.96
C GLN A 240 6.28 8.01 -0.07
N THR A 241 5.34 7.19 -0.58
CA THR A 241 4.30 7.59 -1.55
C THR A 241 3.12 8.34 -0.91
N GLN A 242 3.41 9.29 -0.02
CA GLN A 242 2.42 10.09 0.71
C GLN A 242 1.87 11.25 -0.13
N VAL A 243 0.85 11.95 0.40
CA VAL A 243 0.42 13.25 -0.14
C VAL A 243 1.63 14.17 -0.29
N GLY A 244 1.73 14.85 -1.44
CA GLY A 244 2.94 15.58 -1.84
C GLY A 244 3.88 14.80 -2.76
N THR A 245 3.53 13.57 -3.13
CA THR A 245 4.25 12.81 -4.14
C THR A 245 3.59 12.80 -5.51
N THR A 246 4.41 12.70 -6.54
CA THR A 246 4.02 12.30 -7.89
C THR A 246 4.69 10.96 -8.21
N MET A 247 3.87 9.94 -8.41
CA MET A 247 4.27 8.61 -8.86
C MET A 247 4.20 8.54 -10.38
N ILE A 248 5.23 8.02 -11.03
CA ILE A 248 5.37 7.97 -12.48
C ILE A 248 5.37 6.50 -12.90
N PHE A 249 4.36 6.08 -13.65
CA PHE A 249 4.17 4.69 -14.08
C PHE A 249 4.35 4.53 -15.60
N PRO A 250 4.99 3.45 -16.08
CA PRO A 250 5.02 3.13 -17.51
C PRO A 250 3.66 2.61 -17.99
N CYS A 251 3.08 3.20 -19.04
CA CYS A 251 1.80 2.74 -19.58
C CYS A 251 1.97 1.54 -20.52
N TYR A 252 1.29 0.44 -20.20
CA TYR A 252 1.34 -0.79 -21.00
C TYR A 252 0.14 -1.00 -21.93
N VAL A 253 -0.96 -0.27 -21.68
CA VAL A 253 -2.17 -0.26 -22.51
C VAL A 253 -2.58 1.18 -22.81
N ASP A 254 -3.39 1.37 -23.84
CA ASP A 254 -4.00 2.68 -24.10
C ASP A 254 -4.91 3.06 -22.93
N GLY A 255 -4.81 4.32 -22.51
CA GLY A 255 -5.44 4.83 -21.29
C GLY A 255 -4.75 4.44 -19.98
N CYS A 256 -3.68 3.64 -20.02
CA CYS A 256 -2.89 3.11 -18.89
C CYS A 256 -3.66 2.21 -17.91
N GLY A 257 -4.89 2.56 -17.53
CA GLY A 257 -5.73 1.79 -16.61
C GLY A 257 -5.28 1.95 -15.15
N LEU A 258 -5.36 3.16 -14.61
CA LEU A 258 -4.98 3.48 -13.24
C LEU A 258 -5.89 2.78 -12.22
N PHE A 259 -5.32 2.14 -11.21
CA PHE A 259 -6.05 1.57 -10.07
C PHE A 259 -5.37 1.94 -8.75
N ILE A 260 -6.16 1.96 -7.67
CA ILE A 260 -5.71 2.27 -6.31
C ILE A 260 -6.46 1.37 -5.33
N GLY A 261 -5.77 0.80 -4.35
CA GLY A 261 -6.34 0.04 -3.23
C GLY A 261 -5.34 -0.03 -2.09
N ASP A 262 -5.63 -0.87 -1.10
CA ASP A 262 -4.67 -1.23 -0.05
C ASP A 262 -4.04 0.00 0.61
N VAL A 263 -4.88 0.90 1.12
CA VAL A 263 -4.40 2.14 1.70
C VAL A 263 -3.95 1.85 3.11
N HIS A 264 -2.77 2.36 3.45
CA HIS A 264 -2.18 2.21 4.77
C HIS A 264 -2.28 3.54 5.50
N TYR A 265 -2.75 3.52 6.74
CA TYR A 265 -2.73 4.71 7.60
C TYR A 265 -1.29 5.07 8.01
N ALA A 266 -0.47 4.04 8.26
CA ALA A 266 0.95 4.12 8.54
C ALA A 266 1.58 2.73 8.35
N GLN A 267 2.86 2.69 7.97
CA GLN A 267 3.65 1.49 7.77
C GLN A 267 5.12 1.81 8.04
N GLY A 268 5.87 0.91 8.69
CA GLY A 268 7.33 0.96 8.71
C GLY A 268 7.93 0.33 7.44
N ASP A 269 9.19 0.64 7.12
CA ASP A 269 9.84 0.01 5.96
C ASP A 269 9.87 -1.54 6.09
N GLY A 270 9.44 -2.19 5.01
CA GLY A 270 9.45 -3.64 4.86
C GLY A 270 8.20 -4.35 5.37
N GLU A 271 7.22 -3.61 5.92
CA GLU A 271 5.90 -4.13 6.29
C GLU A 271 6.00 -5.47 7.04
N VAL A 272 6.82 -5.48 8.09
CA VAL A 272 7.50 -6.73 8.49
C VAL A 272 6.54 -7.81 8.98
N SER A 273 5.37 -7.46 9.56
CA SER A 273 4.35 -8.46 9.95
C SER A 273 3.51 -8.98 8.78
N GLY A 274 3.68 -8.38 7.59
CA GLY A 274 2.92 -8.62 6.37
C GLY A 274 1.68 -7.73 6.22
N THR A 275 1.43 -6.82 7.15
CA THR A 275 0.35 -5.83 7.04
C THR A 275 0.81 -4.53 7.68
N ALA A 276 0.25 -3.42 7.23
CA ALA A 276 0.38 -2.09 7.81
C ALA A 276 -0.71 -1.82 8.85
N ILE A 277 -1.02 -0.54 9.11
CA ILE A 277 -2.36 -0.17 9.62
C ILE A 277 -3.29 -0.09 8.40
N GLU A 278 -3.91 -1.22 8.08
CA GLU A 278 -4.77 -1.38 6.90
C GLU A 278 -6.09 -0.64 7.05
N ILE A 279 -6.50 0.08 6.00
CA ILE A 279 -7.71 0.92 6.03
C ILE A 279 -8.48 0.92 4.71
N GLY A 280 -9.79 1.12 4.81
CA GLY A 280 -10.56 1.76 3.75
C GLY A 280 -10.29 3.28 3.74
N ALA A 281 -10.35 3.91 2.56
CA ALA A 281 -10.13 5.35 2.45
C ALA A 281 -10.82 5.94 1.22
N VAL A 282 -10.82 7.28 1.13
CA VAL A 282 -11.08 8.00 -0.11
C VAL A 282 -9.78 8.66 -0.55
N VAL A 283 -9.30 8.32 -1.74
CA VAL A 283 -8.04 8.83 -2.29
C VAL A 283 -8.34 9.77 -3.45
N THR A 284 -7.76 10.98 -3.43
CA THR A 284 -7.85 11.93 -4.53
C THR A 284 -6.49 12.08 -5.21
N VAL A 285 -6.46 11.89 -6.52
CA VAL A 285 -5.27 12.04 -7.36
C VAL A 285 -5.54 12.96 -8.55
N ARG A 286 -4.47 13.44 -9.16
CA ARG A 286 -4.50 14.12 -10.45
C ARG A 286 -3.47 13.49 -11.38
N THR A 287 -3.80 13.39 -12.67
CA THR A 287 -2.92 12.74 -13.63
C THR A 287 -2.41 13.68 -14.70
N SER A 288 -1.21 13.40 -15.21
CA SER A 288 -0.65 14.00 -16.42
C SER A 288 0.09 12.95 -17.26
N ILE A 289 0.19 13.19 -18.56
CA ILE A 289 0.85 12.27 -19.50
C ILE A 289 2.23 12.80 -19.84
N ILE A 290 3.24 11.95 -19.75
CA ILE A 290 4.58 12.19 -20.25
C ILE A 290 4.72 11.38 -21.53
N GLU A 291 4.56 12.04 -22.68
CA GLU A 291 4.60 11.40 -24.00
C GLU A 291 5.93 10.67 -24.23
N GLY A 292 5.86 9.37 -24.55
CA GLY A 292 7.04 8.52 -24.70
C GLY A 292 7.85 8.32 -23.40
N GLY A 293 7.33 8.75 -22.26
CA GLY A 293 8.01 8.78 -20.97
C GLY A 293 8.37 7.39 -20.41
N ALA A 294 7.74 6.31 -20.88
CA ALA A 294 8.12 4.95 -20.47
C ALA A 294 9.43 4.48 -21.12
N ALA A 295 9.97 5.20 -22.11
CA ALA A 295 11.24 4.84 -22.74
C ALA A 295 12.37 4.82 -21.70
N GLY A 296 12.87 3.61 -21.40
CA GLY A 296 13.93 3.40 -20.40
C GLY A 296 13.43 3.23 -18.96
N MET A 297 12.12 3.28 -18.72
CA MET A 297 11.53 2.89 -17.45
C MET A 297 11.41 1.37 -17.38
N VAL A 298 11.92 0.79 -16.29
CA VAL A 298 11.72 -0.62 -15.94
C VAL A 298 10.78 -0.75 -14.75
N ALA A 299 10.71 0.25 -13.88
CA ALA A 299 9.84 0.28 -12.72
C ALA A 299 9.34 1.72 -12.50
N PRO A 300 8.31 1.92 -11.65
CA PRO A 300 7.81 3.24 -11.31
C PRO A 300 8.88 4.11 -10.66
N GLN A 301 8.68 5.43 -10.75
CA GLN A 301 9.53 6.43 -10.09
C GLN A 301 8.66 7.33 -9.24
N VAL A 302 9.22 7.88 -8.15
CA VAL A 302 8.49 8.77 -7.24
C VAL A 302 9.29 10.05 -7.06
N SER A 303 8.61 11.18 -7.14
CA SER A 303 9.15 12.50 -6.79
C SER A 303 8.30 13.10 -5.68
N GLY A 304 8.94 13.62 -4.64
CA GLY A 304 8.27 14.25 -3.50
C GLY A 304 8.46 15.77 -3.46
N ASN A 305 7.60 16.45 -2.70
CA ASN A 305 7.71 17.87 -2.37
C ASN A 305 7.72 18.09 -0.84
N ASP A 306 7.47 19.33 -0.40
CA ASP A 306 7.47 19.77 1.00
C ASP A 306 6.18 19.48 1.78
N GLU A 307 5.18 18.84 1.15
CA GLU A 307 3.94 18.40 1.82
C GLU A 307 4.08 17.03 2.50
N ILE A 308 5.13 16.28 2.18
CA ILE A 308 5.44 15.01 2.86
C ILE A 308 5.74 15.30 4.32
N ARG A 309 5.07 14.59 5.24
CA ARG A 309 5.07 14.93 6.67
C ARG A 309 6.38 14.61 7.37
N ASP A 310 6.73 13.33 7.42
CA ASP A 310 7.94 12.83 8.09
C ASP A 310 8.35 11.53 7.36
N ILE A 311 9.59 11.46 6.85
CA ILE A 311 10.16 10.22 6.28
C ILE A 311 11.15 9.58 7.27
N GLU A 312 11.78 10.39 8.12
CA GLU A 312 12.82 9.94 9.07
C GLU A 312 12.58 10.57 10.45
N PRO A 313 12.61 9.78 11.54
CA PRO A 313 12.39 10.30 12.88
C PRO A 313 13.57 11.14 13.38
N THR A 314 13.26 12.27 14.03
CA THR A 314 14.29 13.10 14.70
C THR A 314 14.72 12.54 16.07
N ARG A 315 13.87 11.70 16.68
CA ARG A 315 14.14 10.98 17.93
C ARG A 315 13.94 9.49 17.69
N PHE A 316 15.04 8.73 17.74
CA PHE A 316 15.00 7.32 17.39
C PHE A 316 15.87 6.44 18.27
N HIS A 317 15.50 5.17 18.36
CA HIS A 317 16.40 4.08 18.75
C HIS A 317 16.73 3.26 17.51
N GLN A 318 17.96 2.76 17.40
CA GLN A 318 18.40 2.02 16.22
C GLN A 318 19.17 0.78 16.62
N THR A 319 18.81 -0.35 16.02
CA THR A 319 19.58 -1.60 16.08
C THR A 319 20.30 -1.84 14.76
N ILE A 320 21.44 -2.53 14.84
CA ILE A 320 22.31 -2.79 13.68
C ILE A 320 22.29 -4.28 13.37
N GLY A 321 21.90 -4.58 12.14
CA GLY A 321 21.85 -5.91 11.56
C GLY A 321 23.13 -6.26 10.81
N LEU A 322 23.46 -7.55 10.87
CA LEU A 322 24.58 -8.17 10.17
C LEU A 322 24.05 -9.49 9.59
N PRO A 323 24.60 -10.01 8.49
CA PRO A 323 24.05 -11.18 7.82
C PRO A 323 24.44 -12.48 8.53
N LEU A 324 24.03 -12.57 9.79
CA LEU A 324 24.34 -13.65 10.72
C LEU A 324 23.14 -14.56 10.89
N LYS A 325 23.41 -15.84 11.13
CA LYS A 325 22.42 -16.85 11.47
C LYS A 325 23.03 -17.89 12.40
N THR A 326 22.19 -18.69 13.05
CA THR A 326 22.67 -19.82 13.84
C THR A 326 23.30 -20.89 12.93
N ALA A 327 24.44 -21.47 13.36
CA ALA A 327 25.00 -22.64 12.70
C ALA A 327 23.98 -23.80 12.71
N GLY A 328 23.80 -24.46 11.57
CA GLY A 328 22.86 -25.56 11.39
C GLY A 328 21.47 -25.15 10.90
N GLU A 329 21.09 -23.88 11.04
CA GLU A 329 19.79 -23.39 10.57
C GLU A 329 19.84 -22.96 9.10
N VAL A 330 18.80 -23.25 8.33
CA VAL A 330 18.64 -22.76 6.96
C VAL A 330 17.48 -21.75 6.96
N PRO A 331 17.72 -20.47 6.63
CA PRO A 331 16.65 -19.48 6.63
C PRO A 331 15.54 -19.87 5.64
N ILE A 332 14.28 -19.69 6.06
CA ILE A 332 13.11 -20.20 5.34
C ILE A 332 12.99 -19.69 3.89
N TYR A 333 13.53 -18.51 3.58
CA TYR A 333 13.46 -17.90 2.25
C TYR A 333 14.53 -18.39 1.27
N VAL A 334 15.48 -19.23 1.71
CA VAL A 334 16.49 -19.88 0.85
C VAL A 334 16.39 -21.41 0.85
N THR A 335 15.38 -21.99 1.51
CA THR A 335 15.22 -23.45 1.60
C THR A 335 15.07 -24.11 0.23
N TYR A 336 14.40 -23.45 -0.71
CA TYR A 336 14.23 -23.93 -2.09
C TYR A 336 15.54 -24.08 -2.88
N LEU A 337 16.64 -23.48 -2.40
CA LEU A 337 17.95 -23.63 -3.03
C LEU A 337 18.65 -24.95 -2.65
N GLU A 338 18.13 -25.68 -1.66
CA GLU A 338 18.63 -27.00 -1.21
C GLU A 338 20.15 -27.03 -0.94
N SER A 339 20.73 -25.90 -0.52
CA SER A 339 22.17 -25.76 -0.37
C SER A 339 22.66 -26.27 0.98
N GLU A 340 23.39 -27.39 0.97
CA GLU A 340 24.07 -27.94 2.16
C GLU A 340 25.07 -26.95 2.79
N LYS A 341 25.64 -26.03 1.97
CA LYS A 341 26.61 -25.04 2.44
C LYS A 341 25.96 -24.00 3.35
N ILE A 342 24.72 -23.60 3.06
CA ILE A 342 24.04 -22.56 3.85
C ILE A 342 23.88 -23.02 5.29
N GLY A 343 23.41 -24.25 5.51
CA GLY A 343 23.18 -24.78 6.86
C GLY A 343 24.41 -24.68 7.75
N ALA A 344 25.59 -25.09 7.27
CA ALA A 344 26.81 -25.15 8.08
C ALA A 344 27.41 -23.79 8.49
N LEU A 345 27.02 -22.69 7.84
CA LEU A 345 27.59 -21.36 8.08
C LEU A 345 26.91 -20.62 9.23
N GLU A 346 27.58 -19.64 9.81
CA GLU A 346 26.98 -18.67 10.75
C GLU A 346 26.78 -17.29 10.11
N ASN A 347 27.28 -17.13 8.88
CA ASN A 347 27.31 -15.87 8.15
C ASN A 347 27.12 -16.15 6.66
N LEU A 348 26.24 -15.39 5.99
CA LEU A 348 26.08 -15.43 4.54
C LEU A 348 26.58 -14.10 3.98
N SER A 349 27.53 -14.17 3.03
CA SER A 349 28.11 -12.97 2.44
C SER A 349 27.04 -12.15 1.72
N GLU A 350 27.04 -10.84 1.95
CA GLU A 350 26.22 -9.88 1.18
C GLU A 350 24.69 -10.07 1.32
N ASP A 351 24.22 -10.79 2.34
CA ASP A 351 22.80 -11.12 2.53
C ASP A 351 22.02 -10.02 3.30
N LEU A 352 21.41 -9.09 2.56
CA LEU A 352 20.57 -8.03 3.15
C LEU A 352 19.36 -8.58 3.92
N THR A 353 18.81 -9.71 3.51
CA THR A 353 17.64 -10.31 4.19
C THR A 353 18.01 -10.79 5.59
N LEU A 354 19.15 -11.47 5.76
CA LEU A 354 19.66 -11.84 7.07
C LEU A 354 20.01 -10.61 7.91
N ALA A 355 20.66 -9.62 7.31
CA ALA A 355 21.00 -8.38 8.03
C ALA A 355 19.73 -7.67 8.54
N ALA A 356 18.71 -7.53 7.71
CA ALA A 356 17.41 -6.96 8.08
C ALA A 356 16.73 -7.77 9.19
N ARG A 357 16.68 -9.11 9.09
CA ARG A 357 16.12 -9.98 10.14
C ARG A 357 16.88 -9.81 11.45
N HIS A 358 18.20 -9.76 11.42
CA HIS A 358 19.02 -9.58 12.61
C HIS A 358 18.78 -8.22 13.28
N ALA A 359 18.65 -7.14 12.50
CA ALA A 359 18.30 -5.82 13.03
C ALA A 359 16.92 -5.83 13.69
N LEU A 360 15.92 -6.38 12.99
CA LEU A 360 14.54 -6.41 13.44
C LEU A 360 14.34 -7.24 14.72
N ILE A 361 14.96 -8.42 14.81
CA ILE A 361 14.86 -9.26 16.01
C ILE A 361 15.43 -8.53 17.23
N GLN A 362 16.58 -7.86 17.09
CA GLN A 362 17.14 -7.04 18.16
C GLN A 362 16.22 -5.87 18.52
N MET A 363 15.54 -5.26 17.54
CA MET A 363 14.58 -4.17 17.80
C MET A 363 13.37 -4.65 18.60
N ILE A 364 12.83 -5.82 18.24
CA ILE A 364 11.74 -6.46 18.99
C ILE A 364 12.17 -6.74 20.43
N ASP A 365 13.38 -7.28 20.63
CA ASP A 365 13.92 -7.54 21.97
C ASP A 365 14.09 -6.24 22.78
N TYR A 366 14.55 -5.15 22.14
CA TYR A 366 14.63 -3.82 22.75
C TYR A 366 13.25 -3.29 23.17
N ILE A 367 12.26 -3.33 22.27
CA ILE A 367 10.89 -2.86 22.55
C ILE A 367 10.29 -3.64 23.73
N GLN A 368 10.48 -4.96 23.74
CA GLN A 368 10.04 -5.81 24.84
C GLN A 368 10.73 -5.42 26.17
N ALA A 369 12.06 -5.27 26.17
CA ALA A 369 12.82 -5.01 27.38
C ALA A 369 12.57 -3.62 27.98
N GLU A 370 12.54 -2.58 27.14
CA GLU A 370 12.47 -1.18 27.60
C GLU A 370 11.05 -0.65 27.71
N HIS A 371 10.10 -1.19 26.93
CA HIS A 371 8.71 -0.71 26.90
C HIS A 371 7.69 -1.73 27.43
N GLY A 372 8.14 -2.94 27.83
CA GLY A 372 7.30 -3.93 28.52
C GLY A 372 6.21 -4.56 27.66
N MET A 373 6.33 -4.47 26.33
CA MET A 373 5.40 -5.07 25.37
C MET A 373 5.60 -6.59 25.26
N THR A 374 4.54 -7.30 24.85
CA THR A 374 4.70 -8.69 24.38
C THR A 374 5.50 -8.72 23.08
N ARG A 375 6.00 -9.91 22.69
CA ARG A 375 6.75 -10.04 21.42
C ARG A 375 5.86 -9.73 20.22
N GLU A 376 4.60 -10.15 20.25
CA GLU A 376 3.60 -9.90 19.20
C GLU A 376 3.30 -8.41 19.08
N GLN A 377 3.08 -7.71 20.21
CA GLN A 377 2.91 -6.26 20.22
C GLN A 377 4.14 -5.52 19.69
N ALA A 378 5.34 -5.94 20.08
CA ALA A 378 6.59 -5.36 19.60
C ALA A 378 6.79 -5.58 18.10
N TYR A 379 6.39 -6.74 17.56
CA TYR A 379 6.47 -7.03 16.14
C TYR A 379 5.42 -6.27 15.32
N ILE A 380 4.18 -6.17 15.82
CA ILE A 380 3.15 -5.29 15.23
C ILE A 380 3.62 -3.84 15.22
N LEU A 381 4.18 -3.33 16.34
CA LEU A 381 4.73 -1.98 16.40
C LEU A 381 5.82 -1.79 15.36
N ALA A 382 6.69 -2.79 15.18
CA ALA A 382 7.73 -2.73 14.18
C ALA A 382 7.17 -2.63 12.75
N SER A 383 6.07 -3.33 12.44
CA SER A 383 5.43 -3.26 11.12
C SER A 383 4.88 -1.87 10.79
N VAL A 384 4.56 -1.06 11.79
CA VAL A 384 3.87 0.24 11.61
C VAL A 384 4.72 1.45 11.99
N ALA A 385 5.90 1.26 12.60
CA ALA A 385 6.70 2.35 13.15
C ALA A 385 8.23 2.12 13.18
N VAL A 386 8.72 1.04 12.56
CA VAL A 386 10.17 0.78 12.46
C VAL A 386 10.60 0.74 11.00
N ASP A 387 11.65 1.50 10.69
CA ASP A 387 12.21 1.56 9.36
C ASP A 387 13.48 0.72 9.21
N LEU A 388 13.45 -0.27 8.32
CA LEU A 388 14.61 -1.00 7.84
C LEU A 388 15.39 -0.20 6.78
N ARG A 389 16.47 0.45 7.21
CA ARG A 389 17.37 1.22 6.32
C ARG A 389 18.60 0.41 5.92
N VAL A 390 18.95 0.44 4.63
CA VAL A 390 20.25 -0.08 4.16
C VAL A 390 21.35 0.87 4.62
N GLY A 391 22.21 0.41 5.53
CA GLY A 391 23.32 1.19 6.06
C GLY A 391 24.53 1.18 5.12
N GLN A 392 24.98 -0.01 4.70
CA GLN A 392 25.99 -0.15 3.65
C GLN A 392 25.91 -1.50 2.93
N VAL A 393 26.38 -1.50 1.67
CA VAL A 393 26.39 -2.65 0.74
C VAL A 393 27.75 -2.85 0.05
N VAL A 394 28.85 -2.51 0.72
CA VAL A 394 30.19 -2.57 0.10
C VAL A 394 31.26 -3.25 0.98
N ASP A 395 31.02 -3.37 2.29
CA ASP A 395 32.00 -3.89 3.23
C ASP A 395 31.85 -5.41 3.39
N VAL A 396 32.45 -6.16 2.48
CA VAL A 396 32.40 -7.62 2.50
C VAL A 396 33.09 -8.22 3.74
N PRO A 397 32.53 -9.29 4.35
CA PRO A 397 31.35 -10.04 3.91
C PRO A 397 30.00 -9.48 4.39
N ASN A 398 30.00 -8.44 5.23
CA ASN A 398 28.84 -8.06 6.02
C ASN A 398 28.19 -6.80 5.51
N TYR A 399 27.08 -6.90 4.78
CA TYR A 399 26.21 -5.75 4.56
C TYR A 399 25.44 -5.40 5.82
N VAL A 400 25.10 -4.12 5.98
CA VAL A 400 24.41 -3.61 7.17
C VAL A 400 23.04 -3.12 6.79
N VAL A 401 22.04 -3.61 7.51
CA VAL A 401 20.70 -3.03 7.59
C VAL A 401 20.50 -2.56 9.02
N THR A 402 19.81 -1.45 9.22
CA THR A 402 19.46 -0.97 10.55
C THR A 402 17.96 -0.89 10.69
N ALA A 403 17.43 -1.24 11.86
CA ALA A 403 16.03 -1.01 12.19
C ALA A 403 15.95 0.26 13.03
N VAL A 404 15.21 1.26 12.58
CA VAL A 404 15.10 2.59 13.19
C VAL A 404 13.69 2.75 13.75
N LEU A 405 13.55 2.76 15.08
CA LEU A 405 12.27 2.98 15.75
C LEU A 405 12.05 4.46 16.01
N ASN A 406 10.95 5.00 15.50
CA ASN A 406 10.50 6.34 15.85
C ASN A 406 10.06 6.38 17.32
N LEU A 407 10.80 7.08 18.19
CA LEU A 407 10.49 7.12 19.63
C LEU A 407 9.29 8.00 19.97
N ASP A 408 8.81 8.81 19.03
CA ASP A 408 7.65 9.65 19.25
C ASP A 408 6.35 8.84 19.32
N VAL A 409 6.35 7.56 18.91
CA VAL A 409 5.18 6.67 19.08
C VAL A 409 4.83 6.41 20.55
N PHE A 410 5.78 6.65 21.47
CA PHE A 410 5.56 6.56 22.92
C PHE A 410 5.18 7.91 23.55
N ASP A 411 5.12 9.00 22.78
CA ASP A 411 4.74 10.31 23.31
C ASP A 411 3.22 10.46 23.39
N LYS A 412 2.68 10.18 24.58
CA LYS A 412 1.26 10.38 24.92
C LYS A 412 0.73 11.82 24.74
N TYR A 413 1.60 12.80 24.51
CA TYR A 413 1.23 14.21 24.36
C TYR A 413 1.48 14.77 22.96
N ARG A 414 1.87 13.94 21.98
CA ARG A 414 1.88 14.34 20.57
C ARG A 414 0.44 14.71 20.20
N ASN A 415 0.17 16.03 20.14
CA ASN A 415 -1.12 16.62 19.79
C ASN A 415 -1.08 17.16 18.38
#